data_AF-A0A380EL82-F1
#
_entry.id   AF-A0A380EL82-F1
#
_cell.length_a   1.000
_cell.length_b   1.000
_cell.length_c   1.000
_cell.angle_alpha   90.00
_cell.angle_beta   90.00
_cell.angle_gamma   90.00
#
_symmetry.space_group_name_H-M   'P 1'
#
loop_
_entity.id
_entity.type
_entity.pdbx_description
1 polymer ?
#
loop_
_entity_poly.entity_id
_entity_poly.type
_entity_poly.pdbx_seq_one_letter_code
_entity_poly.pdbx_strand_id
1 'polypeptide(L)'
;MTLDIGDFPGVGKASKKVMHDNGIFNGRDLYEKTEFELIRLFGKRGRGLYNKARGIDHSEVKSSRVRKSVGTERTFATDVNDDEEILRKVWELSGKTAERLNKLQKSAKTVTVKIKTYQFETLSKQMSLRDSVSSEEDIYNIAYLLL
;
A
#
# COMPACT_ATOMS: atom_id res chain seq x y z
N MET A 1 8.91 16.96 -25.06
CA MET A 1 8.47 15.59 -24.73
C MET A 1 6.94 15.59 -24.79
N THR A 2 6.34 14.85 -25.72
CA THR A 2 4.88 14.85 -25.98
C THR A 2 4.13 13.69 -25.32
N LEU A 3 4.80 12.90 -24.49
CA LEU A 3 4.20 11.80 -23.73
C LEU A 3 3.16 12.35 -22.75
N ASP A 4 1.94 11.79 -22.79
CA ASP A 4 0.89 12.10 -21.82
C ASP A 4 1.40 11.82 -20.39
N ILE A 5 1.07 12.72 -19.47
CA ILE A 5 1.61 12.64 -18.11
C ILE A 5 1.20 11.37 -17.37
N GLY A 6 0.07 10.75 -17.73
CA GLY A 6 -0.42 9.49 -17.18
C GLY A 6 0.41 8.28 -17.55
N ASP A 7 1.15 8.35 -18.65
CA ASP A 7 2.08 7.29 -19.07
C ASP A 7 3.47 7.46 -18.42
N PHE A 8 3.66 8.55 -17.66
CA PHE A 8 4.93 8.84 -17.02
C PHE A 8 5.15 7.92 -15.79
N PRO A 9 6.31 7.25 -15.66
CA PRO A 9 6.55 6.28 -14.59
C PRO A 9 6.38 6.84 -13.17
N GLY A 10 5.38 6.33 -12.47
CA GLY A 10 5.03 6.75 -11.10
C GLY A 10 3.92 7.79 -11.03
N VAL A 11 3.31 8.17 -12.16
CA VAL A 11 2.07 8.95 -12.21
C VAL A 11 0.90 7.99 -12.39
N GLY A 12 0.03 7.90 -11.38
CA GLY A 12 -1.24 7.15 -11.47
C GLY A 12 -2.43 8.06 -11.74
N LYS A 13 -3.63 7.48 -11.89
CA LYS A 13 -4.89 8.22 -12.16
C LYS A 13 -5.11 9.44 -11.24
N ALA A 14 -4.89 9.27 -9.94
CA ALA A 14 -5.05 10.36 -8.96
C ALA A 14 -4.04 11.48 -9.16
N SER A 15 -2.76 11.14 -9.39
CA SER A 15 -1.70 12.12 -9.66
C SER A 15 -1.92 12.82 -11.00
N LYS A 16 -2.35 12.10 -12.04
CA LYS A 16 -2.70 12.69 -13.35
C LYS A 16 -3.78 13.76 -13.22
N LYS A 17 -4.83 13.50 -12.43
CA LYS A 17 -5.87 14.51 -12.18
C LYS A 17 -5.29 15.78 -11.55
N VAL A 18 -4.51 15.65 -10.47
CA VAL A 18 -3.86 16.81 -9.82
C VAL A 18 -2.93 17.54 -10.78
N MET A 19 -2.20 16.83 -11.62
CA MET A 19 -1.31 17.40 -12.64
C MET A 19 -2.10 18.21 -13.67
N HIS A 20 -3.16 17.64 -14.23
CA HIS A 20 -4.04 18.34 -15.19
C HIS A 20 -4.68 19.59 -14.56
N ASP A 21 -5.18 19.47 -13.33
CA ASP A 21 -5.77 20.59 -12.58
C ASP A 21 -4.74 21.72 -12.34
N ASN A 22 -3.43 21.45 -12.49
CA ASN A 22 -2.33 22.40 -12.35
C ASN A 22 -1.56 22.68 -13.66
N GLY A 23 -2.17 22.38 -14.81
CA GLY A 23 -1.63 22.69 -16.14
C GLY A 23 -0.46 21.81 -16.58
N ILE A 24 -0.32 20.61 -16.01
CA ILE A 24 0.70 19.63 -16.36
C ILE A 24 0.03 18.48 -17.13
N PHE A 25 0.15 18.47 -18.45
CA PHE A 25 -0.50 17.48 -19.32
C PHE A 25 0.49 16.48 -19.91
N ASN A 26 1.76 16.87 -20.05
CA ASN A 26 2.80 16.04 -20.64
C ASN A 26 4.15 16.20 -19.90
N GLY A 27 5.14 15.41 -20.33
CA GLY A 27 6.48 15.44 -19.73
C GLY A 27 7.22 16.78 -19.86
N ARG A 28 6.95 17.59 -20.90
CA ARG A 28 7.52 18.94 -21.04
C ARG A 28 6.94 19.88 -19.99
N ASP A 29 5.63 19.87 -19.78
CA ASP A 29 5.00 20.72 -18.77
C ASP A 29 5.53 20.36 -17.37
N LEU A 30 5.71 19.06 -17.10
CA LEU A 30 6.33 18.59 -15.85
C LEU A 30 7.77 19.07 -15.70
N TYR A 31 8.54 19.08 -16.80
CA TYR A 31 9.90 19.58 -16.83
C TYR A 31 9.98 21.08 -16.53
N GLU A 32 9.03 21.87 -17.03
CA GLU A 32 8.99 23.33 -16.83
C GLU A 32 8.65 23.74 -15.39
N LYS A 33 8.03 22.84 -14.60
CA LYS A 33 7.77 23.10 -13.18
C LYS A 33 9.03 23.16 -12.34
N THR A 34 9.04 24.12 -11.42
CA THR A 34 10.05 24.18 -10.37
C THR A 34 9.87 23.03 -9.39
N GLU A 35 10.96 22.65 -8.76
CA GLU A 35 10.94 21.63 -7.72
C GLU A 35 10.05 22.00 -6.54
N PHE A 36 10.01 23.28 -6.18
CA PHE A 36 9.17 23.80 -5.12
C PHE A 36 7.68 23.64 -5.44
N GLU A 37 7.25 23.96 -6.66
CA GLU A 37 5.86 23.73 -7.10
C GLU A 37 5.48 22.25 -6.99
N LEU A 38 6.34 21.35 -7.44
CA LEU A 38 6.06 19.91 -7.38
C LEU A 38 6.05 19.37 -5.95
N ILE A 39 6.92 19.88 -5.07
CA ILE A 39 6.88 19.54 -3.63
C ILE A 39 5.60 20.07 -2.99
N ARG A 40 5.15 21.27 -3.35
CA ARG A 40 3.89 21.82 -2.82
C ARG A 40 2.68 20.97 -3.22
N LEU A 41 2.68 20.43 -4.45
CA LEU A 41 1.58 19.59 -4.97
C LEU A 41 1.63 18.14 -4.48
N PHE A 42 2.82 17.54 -4.38
CA PHE A 42 2.99 16.08 -4.18
C PHE A 42 3.82 15.72 -2.94
N GLY A 43 4.19 16.68 -2.11
CA GLY A 43 5.04 16.50 -0.92
C GLY A 43 6.39 15.90 -1.28
N LYS A 44 6.84 14.91 -0.48
CA LYS A 44 8.11 14.19 -0.71
C LYS A 44 8.24 13.61 -2.12
N ARG A 45 7.12 13.23 -2.76
CA ARG A 45 7.13 12.69 -4.13
C ARG A 45 7.43 13.74 -5.19
N GLY A 46 7.17 15.02 -4.91
CA GLY A 46 7.43 16.13 -5.83
C GLY A 46 8.89 16.22 -6.28
N ARG A 47 9.81 16.07 -5.32
CA ARG A 47 11.26 15.96 -5.58
C ARG A 47 11.57 14.84 -6.57
N GLY A 48 10.95 13.67 -6.38
CA GLY A 48 11.13 12.53 -7.26
C GLY A 48 10.61 12.78 -8.67
N LEU A 49 9.46 13.45 -8.81
CA LEU A 49 8.89 13.81 -10.11
C LEU A 49 9.78 14.82 -10.85
N TYR A 50 10.29 15.84 -10.15
CA TYR A 50 11.22 16.84 -10.69
C TYR A 50 12.48 16.20 -11.29
N ASN A 51 13.11 15.29 -10.53
CA ASN A 51 14.31 14.57 -10.92
C ASN A 51 14.03 13.62 -12.11
N LYS A 52 12.94 12.85 -12.06
CA LYS A 52 12.58 11.93 -13.14
C LYS A 52 12.32 12.64 -14.47
N ALA A 53 11.64 13.79 -14.44
CA ALA A 53 11.43 14.59 -15.66
C ALA A 53 12.76 15.02 -16.32
N ARG A 54 13.84 15.11 -15.53
CA ARG A 54 15.21 15.46 -15.95
C ARG A 54 16.12 14.25 -16.15
N GLY A 55 15.59 13.03 -16.09
CA GLY A 55 16.39 11.80 -16.21
C GLY A 55 17.36 11.57 -15.04
N ILE A 56 17.14 12.23 -13.90
CA ILE A 56 17.98 12.08 -12.71
C ILE A 56 17.38 10.99 -11.83
N ASP A 57 18.07 9.85 -11.73
CA ASP A 57 17.78 8.80 -10.76
C ASP A 57 19.09 8.28 -10.16
N HIS A 58 19.28 8.48 -8.86
CA HIS A 58 20.45 7.98 -8.11
C HIS A 58 20.15 6.65 -7.42
N SER A 59 19.02 6.02 -7.71
CA SER A 59 18.64 4.75 -7.12
C SER A 59 19.55 3.63 -7.62
N GLU A 60 20.20 2.94 -6.69
CA GLU A 60 20.95 1.73 -7.02
C GLU A 60 20.01 0.61 -7.47
N VAL A 61 20.47 -0.20 -8.42
CA VAL A 61 19.79 -1.44 -8.82
C VAL A 61 19.87 -2.43 -7.66
N LYS A 62 18.72 -2.79 -7.10
CA LYS A 62 18.63 -3.75 -5.99
C LYS A 62 18.32 -5.14 -6.51
N SER A 63 19.32 -6.02 -6.50
CA SER A 63 19.19 -7.43 -6.90
C SER A 63 18.31 -8.25 -5.95
N SER A 64 18.14 -7.80 -4.70
CA SER A 64 17.30 -8.46 -3.70
C SER A 64 16.37 -7.46 -3.01
N ARG A 65 15.20 -7.95 -2.57
CA ARG A 65 14.20 -7.16 -1.84
C ARG A 65 13.85 -7.86 -0.53
N VAL A 66 14.14 -7.20 0.58
CA VAL A 66 13.64 -7.64 1.89
C VAL A 66 12.15 -7.33 1.98
N ARG A 67 11.33 -8.37 2.14
CA ARG A 67 9.88 -8.22 2.32
C ARG A 67 9.59 -7.56 3.67
N LYS A 68 8.77 -6.51 3.66
CA LYS A 68 8.44 -5.71 4.86
C LYS A 68 7.12 -6.12 5.52
N SER A 69 6.22 -6.76 4.78
CA SER A 69 4.93 -7.24 5.27
C SER A 69 4.48 -8.49 4.52
N VAL A 70 3.68 -9.31 5.22
CA VAL A 70 3.01 -10.50 4.71
C VAL A 70 1.56 -10.40 5.16
N GLY A 71 0.63 -10.64 4.24
CA GLY A 71 -0.79 -10.61 4.58
C GLY A 71 -1.63 -11.33 3.52
N THR A 72 -2.85 -11.66 3.90
CA THR A 72 -3.88 -12.21 3.03
C THR A 72 -5.15 -11.39 3.20
N GLU A 73 -5.87 -11.17 2.11
CA GLU A 73 -7.15 -10.48 2.13
C GLU A 73 -8.12 -11.20 1.19
N ARG A 74 -9.41 -11.06 1.46
CA ARG A 74 -10.47 -11.58 0.59
C ARG A 74 -11.63 -10.60 0.56
N THR A 75 -12.08 -10.28 -0.66
CA THR A 75 -13.36 -9.62 -0.89
C THR A 75 -14.46 -10.68 -0.90
N PHE A 76 -15.52 -10.48 -0.13
CA PHE A 76 -16.67 -11.37 -0.11
C PHE A 76 -17.46 -11.26 -1.43
N ALA A 77 -18.23 -12.30 -1.76
CA ALA A 77 -19.05 -12.31 -2.97
C ALA A 77 -20.28 -11.39 -2.83
N THR A 78 -20.80 -11.28 -1.62
CA THR A 78 -21.85 -10.35 -1.19
C THR A 78 -21.38 -9.68 0.09
N ASP A 79 -21.90 -8.50 0.41
CA ASP A 79 -21.59 -7.84 1.67
C ASP A 79 -22.05 -8.71 2.85
N VAL A 80 -21.20 -8.84 3.87
CA VAL A 80 -21.44 -9.67 5.06
C VAL A 80 -21.43 -8.76 6.28
N ASN A 81 -22.46 -8.90 7.12
CA ASN A 81 -22.59 -8.21 8.40
C ASN A 81 -22.93 -9.18 9.55
N ASP A 82 -22.53 -10.45 9.39
CA ASP A 82 -22.66 -11.50 10.39
C ASP A 82 -21.29 -11.71 11.07
N ASP A 83 -21.25 -11.53 12.39
CA ASP A 83 -20.02 -11.58 13.16
C ASP A 83 -19.39 -12.98 13.11
N GLU A 84 -20.18 -14.05 13.14
CA GLU A 84 -19.68 -15.42 13.07
C GLU A 84 -19.00 -15.70 11.72
N GLU A 85 -19.62 -15.30 10.61
CA GLU A 85 -19.03 -15.45 9.29
C GLU A 85 -17.75 -14.63 9.13
N ILE A 86 -17.73 -13.39 9.64
CA ILE A 86 -16.54 -12.52 9.64
C ILE A 86 -15.42 -13.17 10.44
N LEU A 87 -15.69 -13.61 11.68
CA LEU A 87 -14.70 -14.24 12.55
C LEU A 87 -14.15 -15.53 11.95
N ARG A 88 -15.02 -16.37 11.36
CA ARG A 88 -14.60 -17.56 10.62
C ARG A 88 -13.69 -17.21 9.44
N LYS A 89 -13.97 -16.11 8.74
CA LYS A 89 -13.11 -15.66 7.64
C LYS A 89 -11.77 -15.13 8.16
N VAL A 90 -11.76 -14.40 9.26
CA VAL A 90 -10.54 -13.92 9.91
C VAL A 90 -9.67 -15.10 10.35
N TRP A 91 -10.25 -16.15 10.94
CA TRP A 91 -9.54 -17.39 11.25
C TRP A 91 -8.86 -17.99 10.00
N GLU A 92 -9.61 -18.18 8.91
CA GLU A 92 -9.06 -18.70 7.64
C GLU A 92 -7.90 -17.84 7.10
N LEU A 93 -8.00 -16.51 7.20
CA LEU A 93 -6.97 -15.58 6.75
C LEU A 93 -5.73 -15.59 7.68
N SER A 94 -5.92 -15.77 8.98
CA SER A 94 -4.84 -15.94 9.94
C SER A 94 -4.02 -17.19 9.62
N GLY A 95 -4.67 -18.33 9.37
CA GLY A 95 -3.99 -19.57 8.95
C GLY A 95 -3.19 -19.39 7.67
N LYS A 96 -3.79 -18.80 6.62
CA LYS A 96 -3.09 -18.51 5.36
C LYS A 96 -1.91 -17.54 5.53
N THR A 97 -2.03 -16.58 6.44
CA THR A 97 -0.95 -15.63 6.74
C THR A 97 0.19 -16.33 7.49
N ALA A 98 -0.12 -17.17 8.46
CA ALA A 98 0.84 -18.01 9.19
C ALA A 98 1.60 -18.95 8.24
N GLU A 99 0.90 -19.66 7.35
CA GLU A 99 1.53 -20.49 6.32
C GLU A 99 2.51 -19.70 5.45
N ARG A 100 2.13 -18.49 5.01
CA ARG A 100 3.01 -17.62 4.21
C ARG A 100 4.22 -17.15 4.99
N LEU A 101 4.06 -16.83 6.28
CA LEU A 101 5.17 -16.47 7.17
C LEU A 101 6.14 -17.64 7.34
N ASN A 102 5.63 -18.84 7.58
CA ASN A 102 6.41 -20.06 7.74
C ASN A 102 7.21 -20.41 6.47
N LYS A 103 6.58 -20.35 5.29
CA LYS A 103 7.27 -20.55 4.00
C LYS A 103 8.41 -19.56 3.75
N LEU A 104 8.31 -18.36 4.31
CA LEU A 104 9.35 -17.33 4.23
C LEU A 104 10.36 -17.41 5.38
N GLN A 105 10.17 -18.33 6.34
CA GLN A 105 10.93 -18.41 7.59
C GLN A 105 11.00 -17.04 8.29
N LYS A 106 9.83 -16.40 8.45
CA LYS A 106 9.67 -15.08 9.10
C LYS A 106 8.63 -15.15 10.22
N SER A 107 8.77 -14.22 11.15
CA SER A 107 7.78 -13.88 12.16
C SER A 107 7.42 -12.39 12.05
N ALA A 108 6.27 -12.00 12.60
CA ALA A 108 5.73 -10.65 12.55
C ALA A 108 5.68 -10.01 13.94
N LYS A 109 6.07 -8.73 14.04
CA LYS A 109 5.90 -7.93 15.27
C LYS A 109 4.64 -7.08 15.27
N THR A 110 4.01 -6.88 14.12
CA THR A 110 2.82 -6.05 13.99
C THR A 110 1.79 -6.82 13.22
N VAL A 111 0.58 -6.90 13.78
CA VAL A 111 -0.61 -7.46 13.12
C VAL A 111 -1.53 -6.31 12.76
N THR A 112 -2.04 -6.32 11.54
CA THR A 112 -2.95 -5.30 11.02
C THR A 112 -4.21 -5.99 10.51
N VAL A 113 -5.37 -5.53 10.98
CA VAL A 113 -6.67 -5.94 10.47
C VAL A 113 -7.22 -4.82 9.61
N LYS A 114 -7.75 -5.19 8.44
CA LYS A 114 -8.32 -4.27 7.48
C LYS A 114 -9.71 -4.74 7.07
N ILE A 115 -10.69 -3.88 7.26
CA ILE A 115 -12.07 -4.08 6.84
C ILE A 115 -12.37 -3.05 5.75
N LYS A 116 -13.00 -3.50 4.67
CA LYS A 116 -13.53 -2.61 3.64
C LYS A 116 -15.05 -2.66 3.67
N THR A 117 -15.69 -1.50 3.75
CA THR A 117 -17.15 -1.37 3.80
C THR A 117 -17.76 -1.44 2.40
N TYR A 118 -19.10 -1.52 2.32
CA TYR A 118 -19.85 -1.49 1.07
C TYR A 118 -19.69 -0.17 0.30
N GLN A 119 -19.39 0.94 0.99
CA GLN A 119 -19.03 2.22 0.37
C GLN A 119 -17.55 2.31 -0.04
N PHE A 120 -16.81 1.19 -0.03
CA PHE A 120 -15.39 1.10 -0.34
C PHE A 120 -14.47 1.87 0.63
N GLU A 121 -14.97 2.25 1.80
CA GLU A 121 -14.15 2.85 2.87
C GLU A 121 -13.30 1.77 3.53
N THR A 122 -12.05 2.08 3.85
CA THR A 122 -11.12 1.12 4.47
C THR A 122 -10.84 1.51 5.91
N LEU A 123 -11.29 0.68 6.84
CA LEU A 123 -10.97 0.78 8.26
C LEU A 123 -9.78 -0.14 8.55
N SER A 124 -8.77 0.38 9.24
CA SER A 124 -7.57 -0.36 9.56
C SER A 124 -7.17 -0.12 11.01
N LYS A 125 -7.04 -1.21 11.77
CA LYS A 125 -6.50 -1.21 13.14
C LYS A 125 -5.26 -2.10 13.17
N GLN A 126 -4.30 -1.78 14.03
CA GLN A 126 -3.07 -2.56 14.16
C GLN A 126 -2.57 -2.60 15.60
N MET A 127 -1.90 -3.69 15.95
CA MET A 127 -1.21 -3.84 17.23
C MET A 127 0.23 -4.29 16.98
N SER A 128 1.18 -3.63 17.66
CA SER A 128 2.58 -4.05 17.69
C SER A 128 2.90 -4.74 19.01
N LEU A 129 3.63 -5.83 18.93
CA LEU A 129 3.95 -6.74 20.00
C LEU A 129 5.41 -6.60 20.42
N ARG A 130 5.72 -7.00 21.66
CA ARG A 130 7.11 -7.12 22.13
C ARG A 130 7.80 -8.31 21.43
N ASP A 131 7.17 -9.47 21.55
CA ASP A 131 7.62 -10.72 20.93
C ASP A 131 6.93 -10.94 19.59
N SER A 132 7.65 -11.55 18.64
CA SER A 132 7.11 -11.79 17.31
C SER A 132 6.22 -13.03 17.27
N VAL A 133 5.14 -12.97 16.50
CA VAL A 133 4.19 -14.07 16.29
C VAL A 133 4.35 -14.68 14.90
N SER A 134 3.98 -15.95 14.78
CA SER A 134 3.99 -16.68 13.50
C SER A 134 2.93 -17.78 13.42
N SER A 135 2.31 -18.16 14.54
CA SER A 135 1.25 -19.16 14.58
C SER A 135 -0.09 -18.57 14.11
N GLU A 136 -0.96 -19.43 13.58
CA GLU A 136 -2.33 -19.07 13.22
C GLU A 136 -3.12 -18.56 14.44
N GLU A 137 -3.01 -19.26 15.56
CA GLU A 137 -3.73 -18.95 16.80
C GLU A 137 -3.35 -17.57 17.37
N ASP A 138 -2.05 -17.26 17.44
CA ASP A 138 -1.60 -15.94 17.92
C ASP A 138 -2.10 -14.82 17.00
N ILE A 139 -1.97 -15.00 15.69
CA ILE A 139 -2.40 -14.00 14.71
C ILE A 139 -3.92 -13.79 14.81
N TYR A 140 -4.70 -14.87 14.94
CA TYR A 140 -6.14 -14.78 15.12
C TYR A 140 -6.52 -14.07 16.41
N ASN A 141 -5.94 -14.45 17.54
CA ASN A 141 -6.26 -13.84 18.84
C ASN A 141 -5.98 -12.33 18.83
N ILE A 142 -4.88 -11.91 18.20
CA ILE A 142 -4.57 -10.49 18.03
C ILE A 142 -5.53 -9.82 17.06
N ALA A 143 -5.88 -10.47 15.95
CA ALA A 143 -6.84 -9.94 15.00
C ALA A 143 -8.23 -9.76 15.64
N TYR A 144 -8.66 -10.69 16.49
CA TYR A 144 -9.90 -10.63 17.25
C TYR A 144 -9.96 -9.39 18.14
N LEU A 145 -8.87 -9.09 18.86
CA LEU A 145 -8.78 -7.87 19.70
C LEU A 145 -8.81 -6.56 18.88
N LEU A 146 -8.53 -6.64 17.58
CA LEU A 146 -8.49 -5.51 16.65
C LEU A 146 -9.79 -5.32 15.89
N LEU A 147 -10.76 -6.23 15.96
CA LEU A 147 -12.09 -6.03 15.39
C LEU A 147 -12.85 -5.01 16.25
#